data_AF-A0A1L2ZN07-F1
#
_entry.id   AF-A0A1L2ZN07-F1
#
_cell.length_a   1.000
_cell.length_b   1.000
_cell.length_c   1.000
_cell.angle_alpha   90.00
_cell.angle_beta   90.00
_cell.angle_gamma   90.00
#
_symmetry.space_group_name_H-M   'P 1'
#
loop_
_entity.id
_entity.type
_entity.pdbx_description
1 polymer ?
#
loop_
_entity_poly.entity_id
_entity_poly.type
_entity_poly.pdbx_seq_one_letter_code
_entity_poly.pdbx_strand_id
1 'polypeptide(L)'
;MTLDSNLKLLMKNSGFLPVNNSIRPEIFNSSLIMMTTVNPIQSMRQAKHEAHIIRLRLLRKAALQRDLWWKFQASRTDYSYDSARHTAFYGNGSLDIPSSSTFPVNHLMFESTLPTDEHPAPAPQRIFVLWTGDNEMSDNRKRSLDHLTENFSAEVTLVTPSNLNEWVVSTHPLHPAYEKLSLIHRSDYLRAYLAYHHGGGYVDLKSIRGDLGQLIGRINSNPALWGGGMRELGSHNVGEALGGSLPKEQRVNHSRHLWASCYAFRPKNRFTGEWLSEVERRLSYFEPLLTQNPPMDPFGASKGYPVPWFSILGNIFGPLCLKYQGHLTIDESLQWEPTNEASYR
;
A
#
# COMPACT_ATOMS: atom_id res chain seq x y z
N MET A 1 49.86 22.23 5.00
CA MET A 1 48.52 21.64 5.17
C MET A 1 47.56 22.53 4.43
N THR A 2 47.30 22.19 3.16
CA THR A 2 46.68 23.09 2.19
C THR A 2 45.21 22.76 2.00
N LEU A 3 44.41 23.81 2.17
CA LEU A 3 43.05 23.99 1.69
C LEU A 3 42.98 24.10 0.15
N ASP A 4 41.75 23.98 -0.32
CA ASP A 4 41.12 24.63 -1.48
C ASP A 4 41.11 23.96 -2.87
N SER A 5 39.97 23.31 -3.12
CA SER A 5 38.95 23.66 -4.13
C SER A 5 39.35 24.43 -5.39
N ASN A 6 39.00 23.86 -6.55
CA ASN A 6 38.10 24.43 -7.58
C ASN A 6 38.05 23.45 -8.77
N LEU A 7 37.00 22.66 -8.98
CA LEU A 7 35.72 22.99 -9.63
C LEU A 7 35.85 23.55 -11.06
N LYS A 8 35.17 22.86 -11.99
CA LYS A 8 34.52 23.34 -13.23
C LYS A 8 35.38 23.42 -14.51
N LEU A 9 35.06 22.57 -15.51
CA LEU A 9 34.15 22.85 -16.67
C LEU A 9 34.99 23.48 -17.81
N LEU A 10 34.99 23.11 -19.10
CA LEU A 10 33.99 22.60 -20.03
C LEU A 10 34.75 22.20 -21.33
N MET A 11 34.21 21.22 -22.05
CA MET A 11 34.11 21.09 -23.52
C MET A 11 35.25 21.56 -24.44
N LYS A 12 35.68 20.63 -25.31
CA LYS A 12 35.75 20.76 -26.80
C LYS A 12 36.48 19.53 -27.35
N ASN A 13 35.80 18.62 -28.04
CA ASN A 13 35.39 18.64 -29.45
C ASN A 13 36.29 17.73 -30.30
N SER A 14 35.62 17.08 -31.25
CA SER A 14 36.11 16.62 -32.56
C SER A 14 37.20 15.56 -32.56
N GLY A 15 36.77 14.34 -32.91
CA GLY A 15 37.66 13.33 -33.46
C GLY A 15 38.20 13.73 -34.83
N PHE A 16 39.37 13.21 -35.15
CA PHE A 16 39.89 12.96 -36.49
C PHE A 16 40.91 11.80 -36.39
N LEU A 17 40.67 10.74 -37.15
CA LEU A 17 41.60 9.66 -37.54
C LEU A 17 42.80 10.29 -38.33
N PRO A 18 43.96 9.61 -38.61
CA PRO A 18 44.01 8.29 -39.27
C PRO A 18 45.31 7.41 -39.17
N VAL A 19 45.28 6.31 -39.94
CA VAL A 19 46.39 5.52 -40.56
C VAL A 19 47.05 4.43 -39.68
N ASN A 20 46.75 3.12 -39.82
CA ASN A 20 47.05 2.14 -40.89
C ASN A 20 48.54 1.70 -40.94
N ASN A 21 48.85 0.45 -40.57
CA ASN A 21 49.25 -0.63 -41.50
C ASN A 21 50.08 -1.77 -40.87
N SER A 22 49.68 -3.00 -41.24
CA SER A 22 50.49 -4.21 -41.50
C SER A 22 51.29 -4.83 -40.34
N ILE A 23 51.24 -6.13 -40.08
CA ILE A 23 51.66 -7.24 -40.98
C ILE A 23 50.87 -8.54 -40.65
N ARG A 24 50.58 -9.32 -41.70
CA ARG A 24 49.87 -10.63 -41.74
C ARG A 24 50.85 -11.84 -41.55
N PRO A 25 50.48 -13.10 -41.87
CA PRO A 25 49.67 -14.06 -41.09
C PRO A 25 50.37 -15.44 -40.96
N GLU A 26 49.96 -16.32 -40.05
CA GLU A 26 50.12 -17.77 -40.28
C GLU A 26 48.92 -18.56 -39.78
N ILE A 27 48.51 -19.51 -40.61
CA ILE A 27 47.36 -20.39 -40.49
C ILE A 27 47.82 -21.68 -39.82
N PHE A 28 47.15 -22.12 -38.76
CA PHE A 28 47.08 -23.53 -38.43
C PHE A 28 45.62 -23.90 -38.11
N ASN A 29 45.14 -24.87 -38.87
CA ASN A 29 43.78 -25.40 -38.81
C ASN A 29 43.82 -26.65 -37.92
N SER A 30 43.06 -26.67 -36.83
CA SER A 30 42.74 -27.91 -36.12
C SER A 30 41.46 -27.74 -35.33
N SER A 31 40.42 -28.41 -35.84
CA SER A 31 39.14 -28.69 -35.23
C SER A 31 39.33 -29.32 -33.85
N LEU A 32 39.01 -28.59 -32.78
CA LEU A 32 38.89 -29.14 -31.44
C LEU A 32 37.69 -28.49 -30.75
N ILE A 33 36.57 -29.23 -30.76
CA ILE A 33 35.47 -29.23 -29.79
C ILE A 33 35.15 -27.85 -29.17
N MET A 34 34.12 -27.16 -29.69
CA MET A 34 33.40 -26.15 -28.92
C MET A 34 32.73 -26.84 -27.72
N MET A 35 33.47 -27.05 -26.64
CA MET A 35 32.87 -27.13 -25.32
C MET A 35 32.42 -25.70 -25.00
N THR A 36 31.13 -25.45 -25.12
CA THR A 36 30.49 -24.32 -24.45
C THR A 36 30.84 -24.42 -22.99
N THR A 37 31.83 -23.66 -22.54
CA THR A 37 32.14 -23.49 -21.13
C THR A 37 30.98 -22.73 -20.52
N VAL A 38 29.97 -23.47 -20.09
CA VAL A 38 28.89 -22.91 -19.29
C VAL A 38 29.55 -22.32 -18.05
N ASN A 39 29.54 -20.99 -17.94
CA ASN A 39 30.18 -20.30 -16.84
C ASN A 39 29.56 -20.82 -15.53
N PRO A 40 30.29 -21.56 -14.68
CA PRO A 40 29.71 -22.25 -13.53
C PRO A 40 29.08 -21.27 -12.54
N ILE A 41 29.53 -20.00 -12.53
CA ILE A 41 28.93 -18.93 -11.73
C ILE A 41 27.54 -18.55 -12.26
N GLN A 42 27.35 -18.50 -13.58
CA GLN A 42 26.04 -18.24 -14.19
C GLN A 42 25.08 -19.42 -13.96
N SER A 43 25.54 -20.66 -14.09
CA SER A 43 24.73 -21.85 -13.77
C SER A 43 24.31 -21.90 -12.31
N MET A 44 25.22 -21.59 -11.38
CA MET A 44 24.87 -21.51 -9.95
C MET A 44 23.89 -20.39 -9.65
N ARG A 45 24.03 -19.21 -10.29
CA ARG A 45 23.07 -18.11 -10.16
C ARG A 45 21.70 -18.50 -10.69
N GLN A 46 21.64 -19.19 -11.83
CA GLN A 46 20.41 -19.67 -12.43
C GLN A 46 19.76 -20.75 -11.56
N ALA A 47 20.51 -21.73 -11.07
CA ALA A 47 20.02 -22.75 -10.14
C ALA A 47 19.50 -22.14 -8.82
N LYS A 48 20.20 -21.14 -8.27
CA LYS A 48 19.74 -20.39 -7.09
C LYS A 48 18.46 -19.60 -7.39
N HIS A 49 18.37 -18.98 -8.57
CA HIS A 49 17.18 -18.27 -9.01
C HIS A 49 15.99 -19.23 -9.15
N GLU A 50 16.16 -20.36 -9.85
CA GLU A 50 15.12 -21.38 -10.01
C GLU A 50 14.69 -21.96 -8.66
N ALA A 51 15.64 -22.30 -7.77
CA ALA A 51 15.33 -22.75 -6.43
C ALA A 51 14.55 -21.69 -5.62
N HIS A 52 14.90 -20.41 -5.78
CA HIS A 52 14.16 -19.30 -5.20
C HIS A 52 12.73 -19.21 -5.75
N ILE A 53 12.54 -19.30 -7.07
CA ILE A 53 11.23 -19.29 -7.72
C ILE A 53 10.38 -20.49 -7.28
N ILE A 54 10.95 -21.69 -7.22
CA ILE A 54 10.27 -22.90 -6.73
C ILE A 54 9.84 -22.70 -5.27
N ARG A 55 10.73 -22.20 -4.41
CA ARG A 55 10.39 -21.87 -3.00
C ARG A 55 9.24 -20.87 -2.93
N LEU A 56 9.27 -19.80 -3.72
CA LEU A 56 8.18 -18.82 -3.77
C LEU A 56 6.85 -19.45 -4.23
N ARG A 57 6.88 -20.34 -5.22
CA ARG A 57 5.69 -21.08 -5.69
C ARG A 57 5.12 -21.99 -4.60
N LEU A 58 5.97 -22.71 -3.86
CA LEU A 58 5.56 -23.56 -2.74
C LEU A 58 4.94 -22.74 -1.60
N LEU A 59 5.57 -21.63 -1.22
CA LEU A 59 5.04 -20.71 -0.21
C LEU A 59 3.68 -20.13 -0.63
N ARG A 60 3.51 -19.76 -1.91
CA ARG A 60 2.22 -19.31 -2.45
C ARG A 60 1.15 -20.41 -2.38
N LYS A 61 1.47 -21.65 -2.74
CA LYS A 61 0.54 -22.79 -2.62
C LYS A 61 0.13 -23.03 -1.17
N ALA A 62 1.08 -22.99 -0.23
CA ALA A 62 0.80 -23.15 1.20
C ALA A 62 -0.04 -21.99 1.77
N ALA A 63 0.16 -20.76 1.30
CA ALA A 63 -0.69 -19.62 1.64
C ALA A 63 -2.12 -19.80 1.11
N LEU A 64 -2.28 -20.19 -0.15
CA LEU A 64 -3.57 -20.49 -0.77
C LEU A 64 -4.35 -21.57 -0.02
N GLN A 65 -3.71 -22.68 0.37
CA GLN A 65 -4.35 -23.73 1.16
C GLN A 65 -4.85 -23.22 2.51
N ARG A 66 -4.07 -22.34 3.15
CA ARG A 66 -4.45 -21.71 4.42
C ARG A 66 -5.61 -20.76 4.26
N ASP A 67 -5.61 -19.95 3.20
CA ASP A 67 -6.72 -19.04 2.88
C ASP A 67 -8.01 -19.80 2.56
N LEU A 68 -7.92 -20.93 1.84
CA LEU A 68 -9.06 -21.81 1.62
C LEU A 68 -9.63 -22.37 2.93
N TRP A 69 -8.75 -22.78 3.85
CA TRP A 69 -9.18 -23.25 5.17
C TRP A 69 -9.83 -22.14 6.00
N TRP A 70 -9.29 -20.92 5.97
CA TRP A 70 -9.92 -19.77 6.64
C TRP A 70 -11.27 -19.42 6.03
N LYS A 71 -11.40 -19.42 4.69
CA LYS A 71 -12.69 -19.21 4.01
C LYS A 71 -13.71 -20.27 4.40
N PHE A 72 -13.30 -21.54 4.50
CA PHE A 72 -14.15 -22.61 5.00
C PHE A 72 -14.58 -22.39 6.46
N GLN A 73 -13.71 -21.86 7.32
CA GLN A 73 -14.12 -21.50 8.67
C GLN A 73 -15.11 -20.33 8.68
N ALA A 74 -14.84 -19.28 7.91
CA ALA A 74 -15.70 -18.11 7.82
C ALA A 74 -17.08 -18.45 7.26
N SER A 75 -17.21 -19.44 6.37
CA SER A 75 -18.50 -19.89 5.83
C SER A 75 -19.34 -20.69 6.82
N ARG A 76 -18.78 -21.12 7.96
CA ARG A 76 -19.50 -21.85 9.01
C ARG A 76 -20.14 -20.93 10.05
N THR A 77 -19.91 -19.63 9.94
CA THR A 77 -20.37 -18.64 10.92
C THR A 77 -20.92 -17.41 10.20
N ASP A 78 -22.12 -16.98 10.57
CA ASP A 78 -22.57 -15.64 10.22
C ASP A 78 -21.79 -14.65 11.07
N TYR A 79 -20.82 -13.97 10.45
CA TYR A 79 -20.02 -12.99 11.15
C TYR A 79 -20.88 -11.76 11.45
N SER A 80 -20.89 -11.33 12.70
CA SER A 80 -21.35 -10.01 13.12
C SER A 80 -20.29 -9.41 14.04
N TYR A 81 -19.93 -8.15 13.81
CA TYR A 81 -19.04 -7.45 14.72
C TYR A 81 -19.71 -7.28 16.08
N ASP A 82 -18.96 -7.58 17.15
CA ASP A 82 -19.42 -7.49 18.53
C ASP A 82 -18.31 -6.86 19.38
N SER A 83 -18.51 -5.61 19.79
CA SER A 83 -17.52 -4.86 20.56
C SER A 83 -17.19 -5.51 21.90
N ALA A 84 -18.13 -6.22 22.52
CA ALA A 84 -17.93 -6.89 23.80
C ALA A 84 -16.88 -8.02 23.70
N ARG A 85 -16.77 -8.69 22.55
CA ARG A 85 -15.78 -9.76 22.30
C ARG A 85 -14.35 -9.24 22.17
N HIS A 86 -14.20 -7.97 21.84
CA HIS A 86 -12.90 -7.32 21.64
C HIS A 86 -12.48 -6.46 22.84
N THR A 87 -13.26 -6.50 23.93
CA THR A 87 -12.82 -5.94 25.19
C THR A 87 -11.83 -6.93 25.82
N ALA A 88 -10.55 -6.54 25.86
CA ALA A 88 -9.52 -7.38 26.45
C ALA A 88 -9.70 -7.41 27.98
N PHE A 89 -10.11 -8.56 28.52
CA PHE A 89 -10.02 -8.86 29.95
C PHE A 89 -8.86 -9.85 30.15
N TYR A 90 -7.87 -9.53 31.00
CA TYR A 90 -6.71 -10.41 31.23
C TYR A 90 -6.31 -10.53 32.70
N GLY A 91 -5.90 -11.76 33.07
CA GLY A 91 -5.92 -12.29 34.44
C GLY A 91 -7.35 -12.54 34.91
N ASN A 92 -7.57 -13.14 36.08
CA ASN A 92 -8.89 -13.00 36.75
C ASN A 92 -9.15 -11.53 37.19
N GLY A 93 -8.71 -10.51 36.42
CA GLY A 93 -8.67 -9.08 36.75
C GLY A 93 -7.28 -8.49 36.99
N SER A 94 -6.18 -9.20 36.72
CA SER A 94 -4.82 -8.78 37.12
C SER A 94 -3.85 -8.81 35.94
N LEU A 95 -3.77 -7.68 35.26
CA LEU A 95 -2.96 -7.36 34.07
C LEU A 95 -1.44 -7.56 34.24
N ASP A 96 -0.74 -7.94 33.15
CA ASP A 96 0.60 -7.42 32.84
C ASP A 96 0.87 -7.47 31.31
N ILE A 97 1.37 -6.37 30.71
CA ILE A 97 1.63 -6.16 29.26
C ILE A 97 3.04 -5.56 29.15
N PRO A 98 4.05 -6.19 28.48
CA PRO A 98 4.41 -5.75 27.11
C PRO A 98 5.27 -6.72 26.24
N SER A 99 5.32 -6.46 24.93
CA SER A 99 6.61 -6.41 24.21
C SER A 99 6.51 -5.58 22.91
N SER A 100 6.80 -4.28 23.03
CA SER A 100 7.04 -3.28 21.96
C SER A 100 5.95 -3.10 20.88
N SER A 101 4.77 -2.61 21.25
CA SER A 101 3.76 -2.18 20.27
C SER A 101 3.25 -0.79 20.60
N THR A 102 3.34 0.14 19.65
CA THR A 102 3.05 1.57 19.90
C THR A 102 1.57 1.85 20.25
N PHE A 103 0.62 0.97 19.89
CA PHE A 103 -0.79 1.11 20.30
C PHE A 103 -1.49 -0.24 20.52
N PRO A 104 -1.47 -0.82 21.73
CA PRO A 104 -2.36 -1.92 22.11
C PRO A 104 -3.75 -1.34 22.48
N VAL A 105 -4.36 -0.58 21.58
CA VAL A 105 -5.64 0.08 21.81
C VAL A 105 -6.70 -0.57 20.92
N ASN A 106 -7.83 -0.95 21.50
CA ASN A 106 -9.01 -1.32 20.71
C ASN A 106 -9.66 -0.03 20.17
N HIS A 107 -9.18 0.42 19.01
CA HIS A 107 -9.63 1.69 18.43
C HIS A 107 -11.10 1.68 18.00
N LEU A 108 -11.69 0.50 17.79
CA LEU A 108 -13.08 0.34 17.37
C LEU A 108 -14.11 0.76 18.44
N MET A 109 -13.65 0.93 19.69
CA MET A 109 -14.45 1.45 20.81
C MET A 109 -14.67 2.96 20.74
N PHE A 110 -13.84 3.68 19.99
CA PHE A 110 -13.91 5.13 19.91
C PHE A 110 -14.65 5.53 18.64
N GLU A 111 -15.68 6.34 18.81
CA GLU A 111 -16.39 6.95 17.70
C GLU A 111 -15.51 8.00 16.99
N SER A 112 -15.98 8.45 15.83
CA SER A 112 -15.31 9.54 15.12
C SER A 112 -15.36 10.82 15.95
N THR A 113 -14.25 11.53 15.99
CA THR A 113 -14.18 12.91 16.49
C THR A 113 -14.64 13.93 15.45
N LEU A 114 -14.91 13.47 14.23
CA LEU A 114 -15.34 14.28 13.11
C LEU A 114 -16.85 14.09 12.88
N PRO A 115 -17.57 15.12 12.39
CA PRO A 115 -18.97 14.98 12.05
C PRO A 115 -19.19 13.88 11.01
N THR A 116 -20.15 12.99 11.26
CA THR A 116 -20.51 11.94 10.30
C THR A 116 -21.97 12.05 9.92
N ASP A 117 -22.26 11.79 8.65
CA ASP A 117 -23.60 11.83 8.08
C ASP A 117 -24.23 10.43 8.18
N GLU A 118 -25.45 10.34 8.72
CA GLU A 118 -26.21 9.09 8.71
C GLU A 118 -26.60 8.67 7.28
N HIS A 119 -26.81 9.66 6.42
CA HIS A 119 -27.09 9.51 5.00
C HIS A 119 -26.02 10.25 4.19
N PRO A 120 -24.83 9.65 4.03
CA PRO A 120 -23.71 10.30 3.36
C PRO A 120 -24.04 10.58 1.89
N ALA A 121 -23.56 11.73 1.40
CA ALA A 121 -23.73 12.16 0.03
C ALA A 121 -23.19 11.11 -0.97
N PRO A 122 -23.67 11.10 -2.23
CA PRO A 122 -23.11 10.23 -3.25
C PRO A 122 -21.60 10.42 -3.40
N ALA A 123 -20.88 9.32 -3.62
CA ALA A 123 -19.46 9.34 -3.95
C ALA A 123 -19.25 9.97 -5.34
N PRO A 124 -18.37 10.98 -5.49
CA PRO A 124 -18.06 11.55 -6.79
C PRO A 124 -17.47 10.53 -7.78
N GLN A 125 -17.70 10.70 -9.08
CA GLN A 125 -17.08 9.92 -10.16
C GLN A 125 -15.62 10.34 -10.38
N ARG A 126 -14.82 10.21 -9.33
CA ARG A 126 -13.39 10.54 -9.28
C ARG A 126 -12.63 9.47 -8.55
N ILE A 127 -11.41 9.21 -8.98
CA ILE A 127 -10.49 8.24 -8.39
C ILE A 127 -9.17 8.96 -8.10
N PHE A 128 -8.78 8.98 -6.83
CA PHE A 128 -7.51 9.53 -6.40
C PHE A 128 -6.38 8.52 -6.56
N VAL A 129 -5.25 9.03 -7.05
CA VAL A 129 -3.98 8.33 -7.13
C VAL A 129 -2.91 9.24 -6.52
N LEU A 130 -2.01 8.71 -5.70
CA LEU A 130 -1.08 9.53 -4.93
C LEU A 130 0.37 9.33 -5.37
N TRP A 131 1.08 10.45 -5.58
CA TRP A 131 2.53 10.51 -5.71
C TRP A 131 3.07 11.63 -4.83
N THR A 132 3.40 11.31 -3.58
CA THR A 132 3.55 12.30 -2.50
C THR A 132 4.96 12.88 -2.33
N GLY A 133 5.89 12.52 -3.21
CA GLY A 133 7.25 13.03 -3.21
C GLY A 133 7.58 13.74 -4.51
N ASP A 134 8.63 14.56 -4.48
CA ASP A 134 9.13 15.29 -5.66
C ASP A 134 10.07 14.44 -6.53
N ASN A 135 10.31 13.19 -6.14
CA ASN A 135 11.13 12.27 -6.91
C ASN A 135 10.42 11.85 -8.20
N GLU A 136 11.19 11.55 -9.24
CA GLU A 136 10.62 11.12 -10.52
C GLU A 136 9.85 9.80 -10.38
N MET A 137 8.68 9.75 -11.00
CA MET A 137 7.90 8.53 -11.13
C MET A 137 8.62 7.53 -12.06
N SER A 138 8.81 6.29 -11.59
CA SER A 138 9.38 5.23 -12.43
C SER A 138 8.48 4.90 -13.63
N ASP A 139 9.04 4.37 -14.72
CA ASP A 139 8.28 3.97 -15.92
C ASP A 139 7.15 2.99 -15.62
N ASN A 140 7.35 2.03 -14.71
CA ASN A 140 6.30 1.09 -14.33
C ASN A 140 5.10 1.78 -13.65
N ARG A 141 5.35 2.85 -12.88
CA ARG A 141 4.30 3.65 -12.23
C ARG A 141 3.61 4.58 -13.22
N LYS A 142 4.36 5.17 -14.18
CA LYS A 142 3.79 5.93 -15.31
C LYS A 142 2.83 5.05 -16.13
N ARG A 143 3.28 3.86 -16.55
CA ARG A 143 2.43 2.87 -17.24
C ARG A 143 1.20 2.45 -16.44
N SER A 144 1.33 2.32 -15.11
CA SER A 144 0.19 2.02 -14.25
C SER A 144 -0.82 3.17 -14.24
N LEU A 145 -0.35 4.42 -14.20
CA LEU A 145 -1.21 5.60 -14.27
C LEU A 145 -1.95 5.69 -15.61
N ASP A 146 -1.24 5.48 -16.72
CA ASP A 146 -1.83 5.45 -18.06
C ASP A 146 -2.92 4.38 -18.14
N HIS A 147 -2.60 3.16 -17.71
CA HIS A 147 -3.56 2.04 -17.65
C HIS A 147 -4.82 2.40 -16.86
N LEU A 148 -4.67 2.98 -15.66
CA LEU A 148 -5.82 3.36 -14.83
C LEU A 148 -6.67 4.44 -15.51
N THR A 149 -6.03 5.43 -16.13
CA THR A 149 -6.69 6.55 -16.82
C THR A 149 -7.46 6.09 -18.05
N GLU A 150 -6.93 5.12 -18.79
CA GLU A 150 -7.56 4.59 -20.00
C GLU A 150 -8.71 3.61 -19.73
N ASN A 151 -8.66 2.88 -18.61
CA ASN A 151 -9.58 1.75 -18.36
C ASN A 151 -10.69 2.05 -17.34
N PHE A 152 -10.55 3.09 -16.51
CA PHE A 152 -11.57 3.44 -15.52
C PHE A 152 -12.54 4.48 -16.08
N SER A 153 -13.83 4.30 -15.84
CA SER A 153 -14.85 5.25 -16.33
C SER A 153 -14.91 6.55 -15.53
N ALA A 154 -14.35 6.56 -14.33
CA ALA A 154 -14.29 7.73 -13.45
C ALA A 154 -13.02 8.56 -13.71
N GLU A 155 -13.07 9.86 -13.41
CA GLU A 155 -11.93 10.77 -13.55
C GLU A 155 -10.76 10.31 -12.66
N VAL A 156 -9.62 9.95 -13.26
CA VAL A 156 -8.41 9.60 -12.49
C VAL A 156 -7.61 10.88 -12.21
N THR A 157 -7.49 11.22 -10.93
CA THR A 157 -6.80 12.42 -10.45
C THR A 157 -5.50 12.03 -9.74
N LEU A 158 -4.37 12.40 -10.32
CA LEU A 158 -3.07 12.31 -9.66
C LEU A 158 -2.85 13.48 -8.71
N VAL A 159 -2.72 13.19 -7.42
CA VAL A 159 -2.35 14.17 -6.39
C VAL A 159 -0.85 14.10 -6.13
N THR A 160 -0.20 15.25 -6.22
CA THR A 160 1.23 15.48 -6.04
C THR A 160 1.47 16.63 -5.06
N PRO A 161 2.71 16.86 -4.58
CA PRO A 161 3.00 18.04 -3.75
C PRO A 161 2.58 19.36 -4.41
N SER A 162 2.62 19.45 -5.74
CA SER A 162 2.31 20.69 -6.46
C SER A 162 0.83 21.05 -6.52
N ASN A 163 -0.08 20.08 -6.34
CA ASN A 163 -1.53 20.32 -6.36
C ASN A 163 -2.25 19.89 -5.06
N LEU A 164 -1.52 19.40 -4.06
CA LEU A 164 -2.10 18.89 -2.81
C LEU A 164 -2.98 19.94 -2.11
N ASN A 165 -2.59 21.22 -2.16
CA ASN A 165 -3.32 22.33 -1.55
C ASN A 165 -4.75 22.50 -2.11
N GLU A 166 -5.02 22.03 -3.32
CA GLU A 166 -6.37 22.06 -3.92
C GLU A 166 -7.33 21.08 -3.22
N TRP A 167 -6.78 20.06 -2.54
CA TRP A 167 -7.53 19.00 -1.87
C TRP A 167 -7.61 19.19 -0.35
N VAL A 168 -6.89 20.17 0.21
CA VAL A 168 -6.94 20.47 1.64
C VAL A 168 -8.19 21.28 1.95
N VAL A 169 -9.02 20.77 2.86
CA VAL A 169 -10.20 21.47 3.37
C VAL A 169 -9.77 22.52 4.38
N SER A 170 -10.15 23.78 4.16
CA SER A 170 -9.72 24.91 4.99
C SER A 170 -10.13 24.78 6.47
N THR A 171 -11.28 24.16 6.74
CA THR A 171 -11.77 23.91 8.11
C THR A 171 -11.14 22.69 8.78
N HIS A 172 -10.36 21.90 8.04
CA HIS A 172 -9.68 20.71 8.56
C HIS A 172 -8.31 20.55 7.86
N PRO A 173 -7.32 21.41 8.16
CA PRO A 173 -6.00 21.35 7.52
C PRO A 173 -5.31 20.00 7.79
N LEU A 174 -4.29 19.68 7.00
CA LEU A 174 -3.53 18.44 7.21
C LEU A 174 -2.89 18.43 8.61
N HIS A 175 -2.86 17.25 9.23
CA HIS A 175 -2.27 17.06 10.56
C HIS A 175 -0.82 17.57 10.59
N PRO A 176 -0.35 18.25 11.67
CA PRO A 176 1.01 18.82 11.74
C PRO A 176 2.17 17.83 11.52
N ALA A 177 1.92 16.54 11.78
CA ALA A 177 2.87 15.47 11.51
C ALA A 177 3.05 15.12 10.03
N TYR A 178 2.14 15.54 9.14
CA TYR A 178 2.09 15.12 7.73
C TYR A 178 3.43 15.31 7.01
N GLU A 179 4.01 16.50 7.10
CA GLU A 179 5.28 16.80 6.44
C GLU A 179 6.47 16.03 7.03
N LYS A 180 6.33 15.48 8.23
CA LYS A 180 7.36 14.70 8.91
C LYS A 180 7.27 13.20 8.59
N LEU A 181 6.26 12.76 7.85
CA LEU A 181 6.06 11.35 7.48
C LEU A 181 6.93 10.95 6.28
N SER A 182 7.31 9.66 6.24
CA SER A 182 7.86 9.03 5.04
C SER A 182 6.84 9.10 3.90
N LEU A 183 7.26 9.02 2.64
CA LEU A 183 6.35 9.12 1.49
C LEU A 183 5.22 8.09 1.52
N ILE A 184 5.49 6.85 1.97
CA ILE A 184 4.43 5.84 2.12
C ILE A 184 3.40 6.24 3.17
N HIS A 185 3.84 6.63 4.36
CA HIS A 185 2.92 7.08 5.40
C HIS A 185 2.18 8.38 5.07
N ARG A 186 2.76 9.27 4.23
CA ARG A 186 2.01 10.41 3.66
C ARG A 186 0.84 9.92 2.82
N SER A 187 1.05 8.91 1.97
CA SER A 187 0.00 8.27 1.17
C SER A 187 -1.05 7.55 2.03
N ASP A 188 -0.64 6.89 3.11
CA ASP A 188 -1.55 6.24 4.06
C ASP A 188 -2.44 7.25 4.80
N TYR A 189 -1.90 8.42 5.16
CA TYR A 189 -2.67 9.51 5.75
C TYR A 189 -3.64 10.13 4.73
N LEU A 190 -3.13 10.52 3.56
CA LEU A 190 -3.93 11.22 2.55
C LEU A 190 -5.10 10.39 2.04
N ARG A 191 -4.97 9.08 1.94
CA ARG A 191 -6.09 8.24 1.46
C ARG A 191 -7.26 8.23 2.46
N ALA A 192 -6.98 8.25 3.77
CA ALA A 192 -8.01 8.40 4.80
C ALA A 192 -8.65 9.80 4.74
N TYR A 193 -7.80 10.82 4.60
CA TYR A 193 -8.22 12.22 4.48
C TYR A 193 -9.14 12.46 3.28
N LEU A 194 -8.72 12.00 2.10
CA LEU A 194 -9.48 12.14 0.85
C LEU A 194 -10.78 11.33 0.90
N ALA A 195 -10.75 10.09 1.41
CA ALA A 195 -11.95 9.27 1.54
C ALA A 195 -13.01 9.94 2.44
N TYR A 196 -12.60 10.56 3.56
CA TYR A 196 -13.52 11.26 4.45
C TYR A 196 -14.03 12.58 3.85
N HIS A 197 -13.13 13.44 3.37
CA HIS A 197 -13.50 14.81 2.96
C HIS A 197 -14.12 14.88 1.56
N HIS A 198 -13.64 14.06 0.62
CA HIS A 198 -14.01 14.13 -0.79
C HIS A 198 -14.77 12.89 -1.27
N GLY A 199 -14.55 11.73 -0.63
CA GLY A 199 -15.11 10.47 -1.07
C GLY A 199 -14.56 10.05 -2.44
N GLY A 200 -15.35 9.31 -3.21
CA GLY A 200 -14.92 8.78 -4.50
C GLY A 200 -14.04 7.54 -4.33
N GLY A 201 -13.25 7.24 -5.36
CA GLY A 201 -12.33 6.11 -5.40
C GLY A 201 -10.91 6.47 -4.98
N TYR A 202 -10.15 5.46 -4.58
CA TYR A 202 -8.71 5.50 -4.38
C TYR A 202 -8.09 4.24 -4.96
N VAL A 203 -6.94 4.39 -5.60
CA VAL A 203 -6.13 3.25 -6.04
C VAL A 203 -4.63 3.56 -5.93
N ASP A 204 -3.85 2.60 -5.44
CA ASP A 204 -2.39 2.65 -5.56
C ASP A 204 -2.00 2.74 -7.05
N LEU A 205 -0.83 3.29 -7.37
CA LEU A 205 -0.26 3.28 -8.73
C LEU A 205 0.13 1.85 -9.18
N LYS A 206 -0.83 0.96 -9.34
CA LYS A 206 -0.70 -0.44 -9.75
C LYS A 206 -1.70 -0.72 -10.87
N SER A 207 -1.35 -1.60 -11.80
CA SER A 207 -2.31 -2.07 -12.80
C SER A 207 -3.42 -2.88 -12.12
N ILE A 208 -4.65 -2.41 -12.30
CA ILE A 208 -5.87 -3.06 -11.80
C ILE A 208 -6.74 -3.37 -13.00
N ARG A 209 -7.19 -4.62 -13.09
CA ARG A 209 -8.25 -5.04 -14.00
C ARG A 209 -9.61 -4.66 -13.43
N GLY A 210 -10.53 -4.30 -14.31
CA GLY A 210 -11.90 -3.91 -13.95
C GLY A 210 -12.06 -2.40 -14.02
N ASP A 211 -13.13 -1.89 -13.43
CA ASP A 211 -13.49 -0.47 -13.51
C ASP A 211 -14.04 0.01 -12.16
N LEU A 212 -13.22 0.78 -11.44
CA LEU A 212 -13.59 1.32 -10.14
C LEU A 212 -14.71 2.39 -10.25
N GLY A 213 -14.89 3.02 -11.42
CA GLY A 213 -15.98 3.96 -11.67
C GLY A 213 -17.36 3.28 -11.70
N GLN A 214 -17.44 2.06 -12.24
CA GLN A 214 -18.65 1.24 -12.17
C GLN A 214 -19.00 0.86 -10.73
N LEU A 215 -18.00 0.56 -9.89
CA LEU A 215 -18.22 0.32 -8.46
C LEU A 215 -18.76 1.57 -7.76
N ILE A 216 -18.25 2.77 -8.06
CA ILE A 216 -18.80 4.04 -7.54
C ILE A 216 -20.29 4.16 -7.91
N GLY A 217 -20.66 3.85 -9.16
CA GLY A 217 -22.06 3.84 -9.60
C GLY A 217 -22.93 2.89 -8.78
N ARG A 218 -22.45 1.67 -8.50
CA ARG A 218 -23.17 0.69 -7.67
C ARG A 218 -23.33 1.16 -6.22
N ILE A 219 -22.28 1.70 -5.60
CA ILE A 219 -22.33 2.27 -4.23
C ILE A 219 -23.38 3.37 -4.16
N ASN A 220 -23.45 4.25 -5.17
CA ASN A 220 -24.42 5.35 -5.20
C ASN A 220 -25.85 4.85 -5.43
N SER A 221 -26.04 3.77 -6.18
CA SER A 221 -27.37 3.18 -6.45
C SER A 221 -28.00 2.49 -5.24
N ASN A 222 -27.22 2.12 -4.22
CA ASN A 222 -27.71 1.44 -3.02
C ASN A 222 -27.44 2.28 -1.76
N PRO A 223 -28.47 2.92 -1.16
CA PRO A 223 -28.33 3.74 0.04
C PRO A 223 -27.76 3.02 1.26
N ALA A 224 -27.86 1.68 1.33
CA ALA A 224 -27.29 0.91 2.43
C ALA A 224 -25.76 0.82 2.36
N LEU A 225 -25.16 1.05 1.18
CA LEU A 225 -23.72 0.98 0.99
C LEU A 225 -23.07 2.33 1.23
N TRP A 226 -22.03 2.32 2.06
CA TRP A 226 -21.14 3.45 2.28
C TRP A 226 -19.88 3.36 1.41
N GLY A 227 -19.47 2.14 1.04
CA GLY A 227 -18.29 1.95 0.23
C GLY A 227 -18.17 0.54 -0.33
N GLY A 228 -17.08 0.33 -1.04
CA GLY A 228 -16.72 -0.97 -1.58
C GLY A 228 -15.34 -0.96 -2.19
N GLY A 229 -14.87 -2.11 -2.66
CA GLY A 229 -13.53 -2.17 -3.24
C GLY A 229 -13.12 -3.57 -3.67
N MET A 230 -11.86 -3.66 -4.06
CA MET A 230 -11.23 -4.94 -4.33
C MET A 230 -11.11 -5.74 -3.03
N ARG A 231 -11.20 -7.06 -3.12
CA ARG A 231 -10.99 -7.96 -1.98
C ARG A 231 -9.54 -7.94 -1.51
N GLU A 232 -9.32 -8.02 -0.20
CA GLU A 232 -7.99 -8.27 0.36
C GLU A 232 -7.40 -9.57 -0.22
N LEU A 233 -6.11 -9.53 -0.57
CA LEU A 233 -5.46 -10.55 -1.39
C LEU A 233 -5.29 -11.89 -0.67
N GLY A 234 -5.27 -11.90 0.66
CA GLY A 234 -5.13 -13.12 1.45
C GLY A 234 -4.98 -12.83 2.94
N SER A 235 -5.10 -13.87 3.76
CA SER A 235 -5.08 -13.72 5.22
C SER A 235 -3.76 -13.17 5.78
N HIS A 236 -2.65 -13.35 5.05
CA HIS A 236 -1.32 -12.83 5.43
C HIS A 236 -1.12 -11.34 5.15
N ASN A 237 -1.97 -10.74 4.32
CA ASN A 237 -1.86 -9.32 3.96
C ASN A 237 -2.66 -8.41 4.89
N VAL A 238 -3.43 -9.00 5.81
CA VAL A 238 -4.22 -8.23 6.76
C VAL A 238 -3.28 -7.57 7.77
N GLY A 239 -3.32 -6.23 7.86
CA GLY A 239 -2.68 -5.50 8.94
C GLY A 239 -3.35 -5.85 10.26
N GLU A 240 -2.71 -6.71 11.04
CA GLU A 240 -3.34 -7.29 12.22
C GLU A 240 -3.42 -6.26 13.36
N ALA A 241 -4.56 -6.22 14.05
CA ALA A 241 -4.64 -5.60 15.36
C ALA A 241 -3.59 -6.22 16.31
N LEU A 242 -3.21 -5.48 17.36
CA LEU A 242 -2.06 -5.85 18.18
C LEU A 242 -2.40 -6.70 19.41
N GLY A 243 -3.65 -7.17 19.56
CA GLY A 243 -4.04 -8.01 20.70
C GLY A 243 -5.47 -8.54 20.67
N GLY A 244 -5.77 -9.47 21.57
CA GLY A 244 -7.09 -10.08 21.74
C GLY A 244 -7.46 -11.11 20.65
N SER A 245 -8.76 -11.36 20.47
CA SER A 245 -9.29 -12.27 19.43
C SER A 245 -9.28 -11.66 18.03
N LEU A 246 -9.30 -10.33 17.93
CA LEU A 246 -9.46 -9.57 16.70
C LEU A 246 -8.44 -9.95 15.60
N PRO A 247 -7.13 -10.18 15.87
CA PRO A 247 -6.18 -10.58 14.84
C PRO A 247 -6.52 -11.91 14.19
N LYS A 248 -7.02 -12.86 14.99
CA LYS A 248 -7.48 -14.16 14.47
C LYS A 248 -8.75 -13.98 13.65
N GLU A 249 -9.69 -13.19 14.12
CA GLU A 249 -10.94 -12.91 13.41
C GLU A 249 -10.69 -12.22 12.07
N GLN A 250 -9.77 -11.26 12.02
CA GLN A 250 -9.27 -10.62 10.82
C GLN A 250 -8.71 -11.63 9.81
N ARG A 251 -7.91 -12.60 10.24
CA ARG A 251 -7.39 -13.66 9.35
C ARG A 251 -8.48 -14.59 8.83
N VAL A 252 -9.38 -15.04 9.71
CA VAL A 252 -10.51 -15.91 9.35
C VAL A 252 -11.40 -15.20 8.33
N ASN A 253 -11.72 -13.94 8.60
CA ASN A 253 -12.63 -13.13 7.79
C ASN A 253 -11.90 -12.22 6.78
N HIS A 254 -10.65 -12.50 6.41
CA HIS A 254 -9.86 -11.67 5.50
C HIS A 254 -10.59 -11.41 4.17
N SER A 255 -11.37 -12.38 3.70
CA SER A 255 -12.14 -12.24 2.47
C SER A 255 -13.21 -11.16 2.58
N ARG A 256 -13.68 -10.80 3.78
CA ARG A 256 -14.64 -9.71 4.01
C ARG A 256 -13.99 -8.33 4.01
N HIS A 257 -12.66 -8.25 3.97
CA HIS A 257 -11.93 -6.98 3.98
C HIS A 257 -11.85 -6.40 2.57
N LEU A 258 -12.02 -5.09 2.48
CA LEU A 258 -11.58 -4.33 1.32
C LEU A 258 -10.05 -4.28 1.33
N TRP A 259 -9.43 -4.28 0.17
CA TRP A 259 -8.01 -4.03 0.01
C TRP A 259 -7.75 -2.53 0.13
N ALA A 260 -6.90 -2.13 1.07
CA ALA A 260 -6.61 -0.72 1.37
C ALA A 260 -5.89 0.05 0.24
N SER A 261 -5.59 -0.63 -0.87
CA SER A 261 -4.98 -0.09 -2.08
C SER A 261 -5.95 0.05 -3.26
N CYS A 262 -7.22 -0.34 -3.15
CA CYS A 262 -8.23 -0.14 -4.19
C CYS A 262 -9.65 -0.20 -3.61
N TYR A 263 -10.29 0.96 -3.44
CA TYR A 263 -11.63 1.09 -2.85
C TYR A 263 -12.33 2.37 -3.30
N ALA A 264 -13.61 2.51 -2.99
CA ALA A 264 -14.38 3.73 -3.09
C ALA A 264 -15.33 3.91 -1.89
N PHE A 265 -15.54 5.16 -1.47
CA PHE A 265 -16.43 5.53 -0.37
C PHE A 265 -17.28 6.76 -0.69
N ARG A 266 -18.48 6.79 -0.14
CA ARG A 266 -19.23 8.03 0.08
C ARG A 266 -18.50 8.87 1.14
N PRO A 267 -18.36 10.19 0.99
CA PRO A 267 -17.68 11.02 1.99
C PRO A 267 -18.44 11.05 3.32
N LYS A 268 -17.73 11.41 4.40
CA LYS A 268 -18.29 11.70 5.74
C LYS A 268 -19.18 10.63 6.36
N ASN A 269 -19.04 9.37 5.97
CA ASN A 269 -19.72 8.27 6.64
C ASN A 269 -18.95 7.83 7.90
N ARG A 270 -19.59 7.04 8.78
CA ARG A 270 -18.98 6.58 10.04
C ARG A 270 -17.68 5.80 9.87
N PHE A 271 -17.56 4.96 8.84
CA PHE A 271 -16.31 4.24 8.53
C PHE A 271 -15.18 5.23 8.26
N THR A 272 -15.38 6.17 7.33
CA THR A 272 -14.33 7.13 6.93
C THR A 272 -13.99 8.11 8.05
N GLY A 273 -14.98 8.53 8.83
CA GLY A 273 -14.78 9.40 9.99
C GLY A 273 -13.98 8.73 11.09
N GLU A 274 -14.33 7.51 11.47
CA GLU A 274 -13.55 6.75 12.47
C GLU A 274 -12.14 6.44 11.98
N TRP A 275 -12.00 6.16 10.68
CA TRP A 275 -10.69 5.92 10.08
C TRP A 275 -9.78 7.15 10.20
N LEU A 276 -10.23 8.31 9.71
CA LEU A 276 -9.42 9.52 9.78
C LEU A 276 -9.15 9.95 11.23
N SER A 277 -10.15 9.90 12.10
CA SER A 277 -9.98 10.21 13.53
C SER A 277 -8.93 9.33 14.21
N GLU A 278 -8.91 8.03 13.93
CA GLU A 278 -7.91 7.13 14.52
C GLU A 278 -6.52 7.35 13.93
N VAL A 279 -6.42 7.65 12.63
CA VAL A 279 -5.14 8.02 12.00
C VAL A 279 -4.58 9.27 12.67
N GLU A 280 -5.37 10.34 12.80
CA GLU A 280 -4.93 11.61 13.41
C GLU A 280 -4.58 11.44 14.89
N ARG A 281 -5.31 10.59 15.62
CA ARG A 281 -4.98 10.23 17.01
C ARG A 281 -3.60 9.57 17.11
N ARG A 282 -3.28 8.62 16.24
CA ARG A 282 -1.95 7.99 16.20
C ARG A 282 -0.87 8.97 15.76
N LEU A 283 -1.17 9.84 14.79
CA LEU A 283 -0.24 10.88 14.36
C LEU A 283 0.04 11.89 15.48
N SER A 284 -0.93 12.25 16.31
CA SER A 284 -0.73 13.13 17.47
C SER A 284 0.28 12.53 18.46
N TYR A 285 0.27 11.22 18.65
CA TYR A 285 1.29 10.53 19.45
C TYR A 285 2.67 10.53 18.76
N PHE A 286 2.72 10.27 17.45
CA PHE A 286 3.99 10.18 16.72
C PHE A 286 4.64 11.52 16.42
N GLU A 287 3.88 12.62 16.38
CA GLU A 287 4.33 13.96 15.99
C GLU A 287 5.62 14.44 16.69
N PRO A 288 5.74 14.36 18.03
CA PRO A 288 6.99 14.74 18.71
C PRO A 288 8.16 13.79 18.38
N LEU A 289 7.88 12.49 18.18
CA LEU A 289 8.91 11.50 17.86
C LEU A 289 9.43 11.66 16.43
N LEU A 290 8.54 11.98 15.47
CA LEU A 290 8.86 12.26 14.07
C LEU A 290 9.71 13.52 13.93
N THR A 291 9.51 14.50 14.82
CA THR A 291 10.36 15.70 14.88
C THR A 291 11.80 15.35 15.23
N GLN A 292 11.99 14.39 16.14
CA GLN A 292 13.32 13.94 16.58
C GLN A 292 13.94 12.90 15.63
N ASN A 293 13.11 12.08 14.99
CA ASN A 293 13.51 10.96 14.15
C ASN A 293 12.74 10.99 12.81
N PRO A 294 13.05 11.98 11.94
CA PRO A 294 12.43 12.06 10.63
C PRO A 294 12.84 10.86 9.75
N PRO A 295 12.04 10.52 8.72
CA PRO A 295 12.37 9.43 7.80
C PRO A 295 13.65 9.77 7.02
N MET A 296 14.55 8.80 6.88
CA MET A 296 15.72 8.94 6.01
C MET A 296 15.51 8.31 4.63
N ASP A 297 14.38 7.63 4.43
CA ASP A 297 14.01 6.97 3.18
C ASP A 297 12.50 7.08 2.92
N PRO A 298 12.06 6.92 1.66
CA PRO A 298 10.64 7.00 1.28
C PRO A 298 9.70 6.01 1.98
N PHE A 299 10.24 4.89 2.47
CA PHE A 299 9.49 3.77 3.03
C PHE A 299 9.38 3.83 4.56
N GLY A 300 10.13 4.72 5.21
CA GLY A 300 10.24 4.72 6.68
C GLY A 300 10.91 3.45 7.20
N ALA A 301 11.78 2.81 6.42
CA ALA A 301 12.51 1.61 6.80
C ALA A 301 13.77 1.92 7.63
N SER A 302 14.17 3.18 7.68
CA SER A 302 15.35 3.67 8.38
C SER A 302 15.27 3.39 9.88
N LYS A 303 16.40 2.97 10.46
CA LYS A 303 16.54 2.74 11.90
C LYS A 303 16.18 4.02 12.66
N GLY A 304 15.24 3.92 13.60
CA GLY A 304 14.80 5.05 14.43
C GLY A 304 13.52 5.74 13.95
N TYR A 305 13.07 5.50 12.71
CA TYR A 305 11.79 6.02 12.25
C TYR A 305 10.64 5.47 13.11
N PRO A 306 9.80 6.34 13.70
CA PRO A 306 8.96 5.92 14.82
C PRO A 306 7.61 5.32 14.42
N VAL A 307 7.16 5.46 13.17
CA VAL A 307 5.84 5.02 12.71
C VAL A 307 5.94 3.60 12.12
N PRO A 308 5.35 2.58 12.77
CA PRO A 308 5.37 1.21 12.23
C PRO A 308 4.53 1.09 10.96
N TRP A 309 4.97 0.22 10.05
CA TRP A 309 4.42 0.04 8.69
C TRP A 309 2.88 -0.04 8.60
N PHE A 310 2.22 -0.83 9.46
CA PHE A 310 0.75 -0.99 9.39
C PHE A 310 -0.01 -0.03 10.31
N SER A 311 0.69 0.81 11.07
CA SER A 311 0.13 1.49 12.24
C SER A 311 -0.90 2.55 11.90
N ILE A 312 -0.83 3.22 10.76
CA ILE A 312 -1.80 4.26 10.37
C ILE A 312 -2.69 3.83 9.20
N LEU A 313 -2.64 2.56 8.80
CA LEU A 313 -3.47 2.02 7.73
C LEU A 313 -4.04 0.66 8.08
N GLY A 314 -3.26 -0.41 7.89
CA GLY A 314 -3.74 -1.79 7.96
C GLY A 314 -4.37 -2.12 9.31
N ASN A 315 -3.76 -1.67 10.41
CA ASN A 315 -4.23 -1.89 11.78
C ASN A 315 -5.51 -1.11 12.12
N ILE A 316 -5.99 -0.23 11.23
CA ILE A 316 -7.20 0.57 11.41
C ILE A 316 -8.27 0.12 10.41
N PHE A 317 -7.92 0.13 9.13
CA PHE A 317 -8.83 -0.07 8.00
C PHE A 317 -9.42 -1.48 7.96
N GLY A 318 -8.61 -2.52 8.14
CA GLY A 318 -9.08 -3.91 8.14
C GLY A 318 -10.12 -4.18 9.24
N PRO A 319 -9.84 -3.83 10.51
CA PRO A 319 -10.83 -3.92 11.58
C PRO A 319 -12.13 -3.14 11.32
N LEU A 320 -12.04 -1.95 10.72
CA LEU A 320 -13.23 -1.18 10.33
C LEU A 320 -14.05 -1.88 9.23
N CYS A 321 -13.40 -2.62 8.32
CA CYS A 321 -14.11 -3.41 7.31
C CYS A 321 -15.01 -4.47 7.96
N LEU A 322 -14.54 -5.09 9.04
CA LEU A 322 -15.34 -6.04 9.80
C LEU A 322 -16.46 -5.36 10.59
N LYS A 323 -16.17 -4.25 11.27
CA LYS A 323 -17.16 -3.46 12.03
C LYS A 323 -18.34 -3.03 11.15
N TYR A 324 -18.05 -2.60 9.93
CA TYR A 324 -19.03 -2.00 9.03
C TYR A 324 -19.36 -2.86 7.80
N GLN A 325 -19.09 -4.18 7.82
CA GLN A 325 -19.29 -5.06 6.65
C GLN A 325 -20.69 -4.97 6.01
N GLY A 326 -21.73 -4.65 6.79
CA GLY A 326 -23.11 -4.52 6.29
C GLY A 326 -23.32 -3.30 5.38
N HIS A 327 -22.37 -2.36 5.40
CA HIS A 327 -22.35 -1.16 4.57
C HIS A 327 -21.28 -1.21 3.48
N LEU A 328 -20.58 -2.34 3.32
CA LEU A 328 -19.50 -2.51 2.37
C LEU A 328 -19.82 -3.59 1.34
N THR A 329 -19.36 -3.38 0.12
CA THR A 329 -19.44 -4.40 -0.94
C THR A 329 -18.07 -4.73 -1.50
N ILE A 330 -17.83 -6.00 -1.81
CA ILE A 330 -16.65 -6.44 -2.56
C ILE A 330 -16.99 -6.47 -4.04
N ASP A 331 -16.08 -6.00 -4.89
CA ASP A 331 -16.17 -6.17 -6.33
C ASP A 331 -15.20 -7.24 -6.83
N GLU A 332 -15.73 -8.40 -7.22
CA GLU A 332 -14.93 -9.50 -7.78
C GLU A 332 -14.37 -9.21 -9.17
N SER A 333 -14.91 -8.20 -9.87
CA SER A 333 -14.40 -7.80 -11.18
C SER A 333 -13.10 -7.00 -11.08
N LEU A 334 -12.84 -6.38 -9.92
CA LEU A 334 -11.59 -5.69 -9.64
C LEU A 334 -10.52 -6.70 -9.24
N GLN A 335 -9.39 -6.71 -9.96
CA GLN A 335 -8.29 -7.65 -9.69
C GLN A 335 -6.95 -6.96 -9.90
N TRP A 336 -6.01 -7.19 -8.99
CA TRP A 336 -4.65 -6.71 -9.19
C TRP A 336 -3.94 -7.52 -10.27
N GLU A 337 -3.43 -6.82 -11.29
CA GLU A 337 -2.60 -7.41 -12.34
C GLU A 337 -1.13 -7.11 -12.04
N PRO A 338 -0.35 -8.11 -11.58
CA PRO A 338 1.09 -7.93 -11.47
C PRO A 338 1.65 -7.69 -12.88
N THR A 339 2.32 -6.56 -13.10
CA THR A 339 3.07 -6.34 -14.34
C THR A 339 4.17 -7.39 -14.43
N ASN A 340 4.40 -7.95 -15.63
CA ASN A 340 5.29 -9.10 -15.88
C ASN A 340 6.79 -8.85 -15.60
N GLU A 341 7.16 -7.76 -14.93
CA GLU A 341 8.55 -7.46 -14.59
C GLU A 341 8.78 -7.66 -13.09
N ALA A 342 9.79 -8.47 -12.77
CA ALA A 342 10.14 -8.96 -11.44
C ALA A 342 10.69 -7.89 -10.48
N SER A 343 10.27 -6.63 -10.59
CA SER A 343 10.75 -5.48 -9.82
C SER A 343 9.68 -4.93 -8.88
N TYR A 344 9.19 -5.79 -7.98
CA TYR A 344 8.52 -5.36 -6.76
C TYR A 344 9.26 -5.91 -5.55
N ARG A 345 10.45 -5.36 -5.31
CA ARG A 345 11.10 -5.27 -3.99
C ARG A 345 11.89 -3.99 -3.92
#